data_AF-A0A1I8AV31-F1
#
_entry.id   AF-A0A1I8AV31-F1
#
_cell.length_a   1.000
_cell.length_b   1.000
_cell.length_c   1.000
_cell.angle_alpha   90.00
_cell.angle_beta   90.00
_cell.angle_gamma   90.00
#
_symmetry.space_group_name_H-M   'P 1'
#
loop_
_entity.id
_entity.type
_entity.pdbx_description
1 polymer ?
#
loop_
_entity_poly.entity_id
_entity_poly.type
_entity_poly.pdbx_seq_one_letter_code
_entity_poly.pdbx_strand_id
1 'polypeptide(L)'
;MFDILVYLFETYYNPQSCPKAEVLAHKLAAIGFEDEDINDALGWLHALGETSQQCQPTAQLSPNSQRIFSEHEQNVLGADAMGFITFLQNSGALTAHLREILIESAMTVDESPVSLDKIKIVA
;
A
#
# COMPACT_ATOMS: atom_id res chain seq x y z
N MET A 1 -1.81 14.47 -1.49
CA MET A 1 -2.22 13.06 -1.47
C MET A 1 -1.15 12.20 -0.79
N PHE A 2 0.14 12.43 -1.10
CA PHE A 2 1.27 11.63 -0.57
C PHE A 2 1.34 11.62 0.95
N ASP A 3 1.26 12.79 1.56
CA ASP A 3 1.35 12.99 3.00
C ASP A 3 0.23 12.27 3.75
N ILE A 4 -0.93 12.06 3.10
CA ILE A 4 -2.03 11.28 3.65
C ILE A 4 -1.64 9.81 3.75
N LEU A 5 -1.05 9.23 2.70
CA LEU A 5 -0.65 7.82 2.72
C LEU A 5 0.50 7.56 3.72
N VAL A 6 1.43 8.51 3.86
CA VAL A 6 2.47 8.47 4.91
C VAL A 6 1.83 8.61 6.30
N TYR A 7 0.93 9.58 6.48
CA TYR A 7 0.19 9.77 7.73
C TYR A 7 -0.61 8.53 8.11
N LEU A 8 -1.25 7.85 7.16
CA LEU A 8 -1.98 6.62 7.40
C LEU A 8 -1.04 5.49 7.85
N PHE A 9 0.14 5.39 7.26
CA PHE A 9 1.18 4.43 7.66
C PHE A 9 1.68 4.69 9.09
N GLU A 10 1.92 5.95 9.45
CA GLU A 10 2.39 6.33 10.78
C GLU A 10 1.30 6.19 11.85
N THR A 11 0.05 6.54 11.49
CA THR A 11 -1.06 6.65 12.45
C THR A 11 -1.81 5.33 12.65
N TYR A 12 -1.93 4.52 11.60
CA TYR A 12 -2.79 3.33 11.60
C TYR A 12 -2.00 2.04 11.36
N TYR A 13 -0.88 1.86 12.07
CA TYR A 13 -0.02 0.67 11.99
C TYR A 13 -0.76 -0.67 12.18
N ASN A 14 -1.95 -0.66 12.82
CA ASN A 14 -2.83 -1.82 12.98
C ASN A 14 -4.08 -1.71 12.07
N PRO A 15 -4.32 -2.69 11.18
CA PRO A 15 -5.50 -2.81 10.32
C PRO A 15 -6.85 -2.59 11.03
N GLN A 16 -7.00 -3.12 12.24
CA GLN A 16 -8.24 -3.05 13.00
C GLN A 16 -8.53 -1.65 13.55
N SER A 17 -7.53 -0.77 13.50
CA SER A 17 -7.64 0.62 13.94
C SER A 17 -7.99 1.57 12.79
N CYS A 18 -7.94 1.11 11.54
CA CYS A 18 -8.29 1.94 10.39
C CYS A 18 -9.81 2.08 10.28
N PRO A 19 -10.36 3.30 10.38
CA PRO A 19 -11.81 3.51 10.29
C PRO A 19 -12.29 3.38 8.84
N LYS A 20 -13.61 3.20 8.67
CA LYS A 20 -14.23 3.16 7.33
C LYS A 20 -13.92 4.45 6.54
N ALA A 21 -13.86 4.33 5.21
CA ALA A 21 -13.45 5.41 4.30
C ALA A 21 -14.12 6.76 4.58
N GLU A 22 -15.44 6.79 4.82
CA GLU A 22 -16.17 8.03 5.15
C GLU A 22 -15.68 8.70 6.44
N VAL A 23 -15.42 7.90 7.47
CA VAL A 23 -14.91 8.39 8.76
C VAL A 23 -13.43 8.79 8.65
N LEU A 24 -12.68 8.09 7.81
CA LEU A 24 -11.29 8.40 7.51
C LEU A 24 -11.16 9.75 6.79
N ALA A 25 -12.00 10.01 5.79
CA ALA A 25 -12.05 11.28 5.07
C ALA A 25 -12.30 12.46 6.01
N HIS A 26 -13.30 12.35 6.89
CA HIS A 26 -13.62 13.40 7.87
C HIS A 26 -12.46 13.64 8.85
N LYS A 27 -11.76 12.59 9.27
CA LYS A 27 -10.58 12.74 10.13
C LYS A 27 -9.44 13.44 9.40
N LEU A 28 -9.15 13.05 8.16
CA LEU A 28 -8.09 13.66 7.35
C LEU A 28 -8.37 15.15 7.10
N ALA A 29 -9.62 15.50 6.80
CA ALA A 29 -10.02 16.90 6.67
C ALA A 29 -9.86 17.68 7.99
N ALA A 30 -10.20 17.07 9.12
CA ALA A 30 -10.01 17.70 10.44
C ALA A 30 -8.54 17.91 10.84
N ILE A 31 -7.62 17.13 10.25
CA ILE A 31 -6.16 17.28 10.43
C ILE A 31 -5.60 18.37 9.52
N GLY A 32 -6.37 18.82 8.51
CA GLY A 32 -6.00 19.90 7.61
C GLY A 32 -5.48 19.41 6.24
N PHE A 33 -5.71 18.15 5.88
CA PHE A 33 -5.46 17.69 4.51
C PHE A 33 -6.50 18.27 3.55
N GLU A 34 -6.08 18.57 2.32
CA GLU A 34 -6.97 19.11 1.28
C GLU A 34 -7.95 18.06 0.76
N ASP A 35 -9.18 18.47 0.43
CA ASP A 35 -10.23 17.54 -0.01
C ASP A 35 -9.87 16.80 -1.31
N GLU A 36 -9.19 17.47 -2.25
CA GLU A 36 -8.70 16.86 -3.49
C GLU A 36 -7.70 15.75 -3.19
N ASP A 37 -6.74 16.04 -2.32
CA ASP A 37 -5.74 15.09 -1.87
C ASP A 37 -6.32 13.88 -1.11
N ILE A 38 -7.36 14.12 -0.30
CA ILE A 38 -8.10 13.07 0.42
C ILE A 38 -8.84 12.18 -0.57
N ASN A 39 -9.55 12.77 -1.53
CA ASN A 39 -10.32 12.03 -2.52
C ASN A 39 -9.41 11.18 -3.41
N ASP A 40 -8.28 11.73 -3.83
CA ASP A 40 -7.30 11.01 -4.64
C ASP A 40 -6.67 9.83 -3.87
N ALA A 41 -6.32 10.03 -2.59
CA ALA A 41 -5.75 8.97 -1.76
C ALA A 41 -6.75 7.83 -1.52
N LEU A 42 -8.00 8.17 -1.20
CA LEU A 42 -9.06 7.19 -0.97
C LEU A 42 -9.47 6.48 -2.27
N GLY A 43 -9.51 7.20 -3.39
CA GLY A 43 -9.76 6.62 -4.72
C GLY A 43 -8.69 5.63 -5.13
N TRP A 44 -7.42 5.97 -4.91
CA TRP A 44 -6.29 5.06 -5.14
C TRP A 44 -6.40 3.79 -4.27
N LEU A 45 -6.71 3.93 -2.97
CA LEU A 45 -6.93 2.79 -2.07
C LEU A 45 -8.10 1.90 -2.50
N HIS A 46 -9.18 2.51 -3.02
CA HIS A 46 -10.34 1.77 -3.53
C HIS A 46 -9.98 0.97 -4.79
N ALA A 47 -9.33 1.61 -5.76
CA ALA A 47 -8.90 0.98 -7.00
C ALA A 47 -7.95 -0.20 -6.73
N LEU A 48 -7.02 -0.05 -5.78
CA LEU A 48 -6.14 -1.13 -5.33
C LEU A 48 -6.95 -2.34 -4.79
N GLY A 49 -7.97 -2.06 -3.98
CA GLY A 49 -8.88 -3.09 -3.46
C GLY A 49 -9.71 -3.78 -4.55
N GLU A 50 -10.11 -3.08 -5.60
CA GLU A 50 -10.89 -3.65 -6.72
C GLU A 50 -10.03 -4.55 -7.62
N THR A 51 -8.81 -4.13 -7.97
CA THR A 51 -7.85 -4.98 -8.70
C THR A 51 -7.58 -6.28 -7.94
N SER A 52 -7.63 -6.22 -6.61
CA SER A 52 -7.39 -7.38 -5.73
C SER A 52 -8.46 -8.47 -5.84
N GLN A 53 -9.69 -8.10 -6.21
CA GLN A 53 -10.82 -9.03 -6.35
C GLN A 53 -10.89 -9.68 -7.74
N GLN A 54 -10.29 -9.05 -8.76
CA GLN A 54 -10.32 -9.53 -10.14
C GLN A 54 -9.25 -10.58 -10.45
N CYS A 55 -8.17 -10.63 -9.68
CA CYS A 55 -7.14 -11.67 -9.78
C CYS A 55 -7.59 -12.93 -9.03
N GLN A 56 -7.82 -14.03 -9.75
CA GLN A 56 -8.12 -15.32 -9.11
C GLN A 56 -6.96 -15.74 -8.20
N PRO A 57 -7.22 -16.17 -6.96
CA PRO A 57 -6.15 -16.52 -6.03
C PRO A 57 -5.39 -17.75 -6.54
N THR A 58 -4.14 -17.56 -6.95
CA THR A 58 -3.19 -18.66 -7.15
C THR A 58 -2.87 -19.24 -5.78
N ALA A 59 -3.61 -20.29 -5.42
CA ALA A 59 -3.64 -20.95 -4.11
C ALA A 59 -4.05 -20.01 -2.95
N GLN A 60 -4.95 -20.48 -2.09
CA GLN A 60 -5.23 -19.80 -0.83
C GLN A 60 -3.98 -19.85 0.04
N LEU A 61 -3.18 -18.79 -0.01
CA LEU A 61 -2.10 -18.59 0.94
C LEU A 61 -2.73 -18.55 2.33
N SER A 62 -2.21 -19.39 3.23
CA SER A 62 -2.60 -19.34 4.63
C SER A 62 -2.44 -17.90 5.14
N PRO A 63 -3.37 -17.38 5.96
CA PRO A 63 -3.27 -16.02 6.52
C PRO A 63 -1.98 -15.80 7.33
N ASN A 64 -1.28 -16.87 7.72
CA ASN A 64 0.00 -16.82 8.42
C ASN A 64 1.21 -16.95 7.49
N SER A 65 1.01 -16.96 6.18
CA SER A 65 2.10 -17.03 5.20
C SER A 65 2.83 -15.69 5.13
N GLN A 66 4.16 -15.72 5.32
CA GLN A 66 5.02 -14.55 5.22
C GLN A 66 5.85 -14.63 3.94
N ARG A 67 5.96 -13.50 3.22
CA ARG A 67 6.92 -13.38 2.12
C ARG A 67 8.28 -12.99 2.67
N ILE A 68 9.32 -13.58 2.09
CA ILE A 68 10.72 -13.24 2.36
C ILE A 68 11.23 -12.45 1.15
N PHE A 69 11.86 -11.29 1.39
CA PHE A 69 12.50 -10.48 0.37
C PHE A 69 13.95 -10.94 0.17
N SER A 70 14.35 -11.17 -1.08
CA SER A 70 15.74 -11.40 -1.47
C SER A 70 16.61 -10.16 -1.19
N GLU A 71 17.92 -10.32 -1.11
CA GLU A 71 18.85 -9.18 -0.94
C GLU A 71 18.70 -8.15 -2.07
N HIS A 72 18.44 -8.60 -3.29
CA HIS A 72 18.22 -7.71 -4.42
C HIS A 72 16.96 -6.86 -4.26
N GLU A 73 15.83 -7.48 -3.88
CA GLU A 73 14.59 -6.75 -3.58
C GLU A 73 14.77 -5.79 -2.40
N GLN A 74 15.50 -6.18 -1.35
CA GLN A 74 15.78 -5.30 -0.21
C GLN A 74 16.57 -4.05 -0.63
N ASN A 75 17.54 -4.19 -1.54
CA ASN A 75 18.33 -3.07 -2.05
C ASN A 75 17.55 -2.16 -2.99
N VAL A 76 16.67 -2.72 -3.82
CA VAL A 76 15.85 -1.94 -4.76
C VAL A 76 14.70 -1.26 -4.04
N LEU A 77 13.99 -1.96 -3.15
CA LEU A 77 12.84 -1.39 -2.44
C LEU A 77 13.28 -0.49 -1.28
N GLY A 78 14.28 -0.92 -0.50
CA GLY A 78 14.62 -0.26 0.76
C GLY A 78 13.58 -0.52 1.87
N ALA A 79 13.91 -0.09 3.08
CA ALA A 79 13.12 -0.39 4.28
C ALA A 79 11.71 0.23 4.23
N ASP A 80 11.59 1.46 3.75
CA ASP A 80 10.32 2.20 3.75
C ASP A 80 9.29 1.58 2.81
N ALA A 81 9.70 1.24 1.58
CA ALA A 81 8.88 0.53 0.61
C ALA A 81 8.41 -0.83 1.12
N MET A 82 9.32 -1.64 1.66
CA MET A 82 8.99 -2.95 2.21
C MET A 82 8.01 -2.83 3.40
N GLY A 83 8.20 -1.82 4.25
CA GLY A 83 7.28 -1.50 5.35
C GLY A 83 5.89 -1.14 4.84
N PHE A 84 5.80 -0.28 3.83
CA PHE A 84 4.54 0.13 3.21
C PHE A 84 3.80 -1.04 2.56
N ILE A 85 4.49 -1.88 1.79
CA ILE A 85 3.91 -3.08 1.16
C ILE A 85 3.39 -4.06 2.22
N THR A 86 4.18 -4.29 3.27
CA THR A 86 3.80 -5.15 4.40
C THR A 86 2.57 -4.61 5.12
N PHE A 87 2.51 -3.29 5.34
CA PHE A 87 1.36 -2.61 5.92
C PHE A 87 0.10 -2.80 5.08
N LEU A 88 0.18 -2.55 3.77
CA LEU A 88 -0.96 -2.74 2.87
C LEU A 88 -1.44 -4.20 2.87
N GLN A 89 -0.52 -5.17 2.91
CA GLN A 89 -0.88 -6.59 2.99
C GLN A 89 -1.60 -6.90 4.31
N ASN A 90 -1.08 -6.41 5.44
CA ASN A 90 -1.69 -6.64 6.76
C ASN A 90 -3.07 -5.97 6.87
N SER A 91 -3.26 -4.81 6.24
CA SER A 91 -4.54 -4.10 6.22
C SER A 91 -5.63 -4.78 5.39
N GLY A 92 -5.25 -5.77 4.58
CA GLY A 92 -6.12 -6.39 3.59
C GLY A 92 -6.33 -5.54 2.33
N ALA A 93 -5.73 -4.35 2.24
CA ALA A 93 -5.76 -3.50 1.06
C ALA A 93 -4.95 -4.09 -0.11
N LEU A 94 -3.96 -4.93 0.19
CA LEU A 94 -3.12 -5.59 -0.81
C LEU A 94 -3.18 -7.11 -0.64
N THR A 95 -3.62 -7.82 -1.67
CA THR A 95 -3.55 -9.28 -1.68
C THR A 95 -2.13 -9.74 -1.99
N ALA A 96 -1.79 -10.98 -1.62
CA ALA A 96 -0.48 -11.54 -1.89
C ALA A 96 -0.12 -11.55 -3.39
N HIS A 97 -1.11 -11.66 -4.27
CA HIS A 97 -0.91 -11.59 -5.72
C HIS A 97 -0.57 -10.17 -6.18
N LEU A 98 -1.34 -9.16 -5.74
CA LEU A 98 -1.03 -7.76 -6.05
C LEU A 98 0.31 -7.31 -5.51
N ARG A 99 0.71 -7.84 -4.34
CA ARG A 99 2.04 -7.63 -3.79
C ARG A 99 3.14 -8.10 -4.76
N GLU A 100 2.97 -9.24 -5.42
CA GLU A 100 3.95 -9.70 -6.43
C GLU A 100 4.02 -8.74 -7.61
N ILE A 101 2.86 -8.32 -8.13
CA ILE A 101 2.78 -7.36 -9.25
C ILE A 101 3.45 -6.05 -8.87
N LEU A 102 3.11 -5.47 -7.72
CA LEU A 102 3.66 -4.20 -7.26
C LEU A 102 5.18 -4.29 -7.08
N ILE A 103 5.69 -5.42 -6.58
CA ILE A 103 7.14 -5.60 -6.44
C ILE A 103 7.80 -5.79 -7.80
N GLU A 104 7.28 -6.63 -8.68
CA GLU A 104 7.80 -6.77 -10.04
C GLU A 104 7.86 -5.43 -10.77
N SER A 105 6.82 -4.62 -10.62
CA SER A 105 6.71 -3.28 -11.18
C SER A 105 7.74 -2.32 -10.57
N ALA A 106 7.91 -2.33 -9.25
CA ALA A 106 8.94 -1.55 -8.55
C ALA A 106 10.37 -1.96 -8.97
N MET A 107 10.62 -3.24 -9.27
CA MET A 107 11.92 -3.71 -9.77
C MET A 107 12.28 -3.16 -11.15
N THR A 108 11.32 -2.63 -11.91
CA THR A 108 11.58 -1.99 -13.22
C THR A 108 11.91 -0.51 -13.14
N VAL A 109 11.81 0.09 -11.95
CA VAL A 109 12.13 1.50 -11.74
C VAL A 109 13.66 1.64 -11.68
N ASP A 110 14.22 2.51 -12.51
CA ASP A 110 15.65 2.92 -12.48
C ASP A 110 15.94 3.84 -11.27
N GLU A 111 15.56 3.39 -10.07
CA GLU A 111 15.78 4.08 -8.79
C GLU A 111 16.03 3.02 -7.70
N SER A 112 17.07 3.20 -6.89
CA SER A 112 17.42 2.30 -5.78
C SER A 112 17.98 3.12 -4.61
N PRO A 113 17.30 3.15 -3.44
CA PRO A 113 15.99 2.54 -3.16
C PRO A 113 14.83 3.31 -3.82
N VAL A 114 13.80 2.58 -4.26
CA VAL A 114 12.58 3.14 -4.85
C VAL A 114 11.85 4.00 -3.83
N SER A 115 11.57 5.24 -4.20
CA SER A 115 10.79 6.15 -3.36
C SER A 115 9.34 5.67 -3.19
N LEU A 116 8.73 5.94 -2.03
CA LEU A 116 7.31 5.63 -1.79
C LEU A 116 6.38 6.29 -2.82
N ASP A 117 6.79 7.41 -3.40
CA ASP A 117 6.09 8.09 -4.49
C ASP A 117 5.99 7.22 -5.74
N LYS A 118 7.07 6.52 -6.10
CA LYS A 118 7.13 5.70 -7.31
C LYS A 118 6.35 4.41 -7.18
N ILE A 119 6.31 3.80 -5.99
CA ILE A 119 5.49 2.61 -5.72
C ILE A 119 4.00 2.85 -6.01
N LYS A 120 3.52 4.09 -5.86
CA LYS A 120 2.12 4.47 -6.13
C LYS A 120 1.77 4.54 -7.61
N ILE A 121 2.76 4.73 -8.49
CA ILE A 121 2.58 4.92 -9.94
C ILE A 121 2.57 3.57 -10.69
N VAL A 122 3.18 2.55 -10.10
CA VAL A 122 3.37 1.23 -10.75
C VAL A 122 2.33 0.18 -10.34
N ALA A 123 1.33 0.57 -9.56
CA ALA A 123 0.18 -0.25 -9.11
C ALA A 123 -1.10 0.04 -9.91
#